data_AF-A0A0G1YER4-F1
#
_entry.id   AF-A0A0G1YER4-F1
#
_cell.length_a   1.000
_cell.length_b   1.000
_cell.length_c   1.000
_cell.angle_alpha   90.00
_cell.angle_beta   90.00
_cell.angle_gamma   90.00
#
_symmetry.space_group_name_H-M   'P 1'
#
loop_
_entity.id
_entity.type
_entity.pdbx_description
1 polymer ?
#
loop_
_entity_poly.entity_id
_entity_poly.type
_entity_poly.pdbx_seq_one_letter_code
_entity_poly.pdbx_strand_id
1 'polypeptide(L)' 'MHLVCPECKNDVDVSRYPHLAPADVVECDVCGITLGIENIADGEVAAEVVDEGK' A
#
# COMPACT_ATOMS: atom_id res chain seq x y z
N MET A 1 4.13 3.69 -10.20
CA MET A 1 3.94 3.86 -8.74
C MET A 1 4.53 2.62 -8.11
N HIS A 2 5.41 2.79 -7.13
CA HIS A 2 6.09 1.72 -6.42
C HIS A 2 5.68 1.76 -4.96
N LEU A 3 5.17 0.65 -4.43
CA LEU A 3 4.79 0.50 -3.03
C LEU A 3 5.45 -0.78 -2.51
N VAL A 4 6.23 -0.66 -1.45
CA VAL A 4 6.81 -1.80 -0.75
C VAL A 4 6.04 -2.04 0.53
N CYS A 5 5.55 -3.27 0.73
CA CYS A 5 4.82 -3.63 1.94
C CYS A 5 5.73 -3.52 3.17
N PRO A 6 5.38 -2.70 4.19
CA PRO A 6 6.18 -2.56 5.40
C PRO A 6 6.25 -3.85 6.23
N GLU A 7 5.33 -4.80 6.03
CA GLU A 7 5.31 -6.09 6.73
C GLU A 7 6.17 -7.15 6.04
N CYS A 8 5.76 -7.59 4.84
CA CYS A 8 6.42 -8.70 4.15
C CYS A 8 7.59 -8.30 3.23
N LYS A 9 7.84 -6.99 3.07
CA LYS A 9 8.93 -6.42 2.25
C LYS A 9 8.87 -6.75 0.75
N ASN A 10 7.74 -7.25 0.26
CA ASN A 10 7.49 -7.45 -1.16
C ASN A 10 6.87 -6.21 -1.82
N ASP A 11 7.02 -6.11 -3.13
CA ASP A 11 6.31 -5.15 -3.96
C ASP A 11 4.80 -5.42 -3.92
N VAL A 12 4.02 -4.36 -3.81
CA VAL A 12 2.55 -4.41 -3.83
C VAL A 12 2.05 -3.95 -5.19
N ASP A 13 1.19 -4.75 -5.83
CA ASP A 13 0.56 -4.38 -7.08
C ASP A 13 -0.56 -3.37 -6.87
N VAL A 14 -0.23 -2.08 -7.00
CA VAL A 14 -1.19 -0.97 -6.91
C VAL A 14 -1.86 -0.64 -8.25
N SER A 15 -1.67 -1.43 -9.30
CA SER A 15 -2.27 -1.17 -10.63
C SER A 15 -3.81 -1.16 -10.61
N ARG A 16 -4.41 -1.81 -9.62
CA ARG A 16 -5.86 -1.85 -9.37
C ARG A 16 -6.42 -0.54 -8.82
N TYR A 17 -5.55 0.38 -8.39
CA TYR A 17 -5.89 1.67 -7.79
C TYR A 17 -5.41 2.83 -8.68
N PRO A 18 -6.07 3.09 -9.83
CA PRO A 18 -5.61 4.11 -10.79
C PRO A 18 -5.67 5.56 -10.28
N HIS A 19 -6.38 5.79 -9.17
CA HIS A 19 -6.55 7.10 -8.53
C HIS A 19 -6.11 7.08 -7.06
N LEU A 20 -5.08 6.29 -6.74
CA LEU A 20 -4.55 6.18 -5.39
C LEU A 20 -4.18 7.56 -4.83
N ALA A 21 -4.66 7.86 -3.63
CA ALA A 21 -4.39 9.09 -2.91
C ALA A 21 -3.99 8.81 -1.44
N PRO A 22 -3.29 9.75 -0.78
CA PRO A 22 -3.16 9.71 0.67
C PRO A 22 -4.51 9.55 1.37
N ALA A 23 -4.55 8.79 2.46
CA ALA A 23 -5.71 8.32 3.21
C ALA A 23 -6.55 7.22 2.55
N ASP A 24 -6.22 6.78 1.34
CA ASP A 24 -6.77 5.54 0.79
C ASP A 24 -6.21 4.32 1.51
N VAL A 25 -6.94 3.21 1.42
CA VAL A 25 -6.55 1.92 1.98
C VAL A 25 -6.44 0.89 0.86
N VAL A 26 -5.34 0.14 0.85
CA VAL A 26 -5.06 -0.94 -0.09
C VAL A 26 -4.71 -2.22 0.65
N GLU A 27 -4.98 -3.36 0.04
CA GLU A 27 -4.57 -4.65 0.57
C GLU A 27 -3.29 -5.11 -0.13
N CYS A 28 -2.30 -5.60 0.63
CA CYS A 28 -1.13 -6.22 0.04
C CYS A 28 -1.52 -7.53 -0.65
N ASP A 29 -1.31 -7.62 -1.96
CA ASP A 29 -1.65 -8.80 -2.77
C ASP A 29 -0.78 -10.05 -2.46
N VAL A 30 0.26 -9.89 -1.63
CA VAL A 30 1.18 -10.96 -1.24
C VAL A 30 0.87 -11.53 0.15
N CYS A 31 0.72 -10.68 1.17
CA CYS A 31 0.48 -11.12 2.56
C CYS A 31 -0.94 -10.83 3.09
N GLY A 32 -1.77 -10.09 2.33
CA GLY A 32 -3.16 -9.80 2.71
C GLY A 32 -3.34 -8.73 3.78
N ILE A 33 -2.27 -8.05 4.22
CA ILE A 33 -2.37 -7.01 5.23
C ILE A 33 -2.94 -5.71 4.65
N THR A 34 -3.69 -4.99 5.47
CA THR A 34 -4.29 -3.71 5.11
C THR A 34 -3.29 -2.57 5.31
N LEU A 35 -3.01 -1.83 4.24
CA LEU A 35 -2.06 -0.73 4.18
C LEU A 35 -2.80 0.60 3.94
N GLY A 36 -2.54 1.59 4.77
CA GLY A 36 -3.03 2.96 4.59
C GLY A 36 -1.98 3.82 3.91
N ILE A 37 -2.37 4.47 2.81
CA ILE A 37 -1.45 5.33 2.07
C ILE A 37 -1.25 6.65 2.83
N GLU A 38 -0.01 6.97 3.18
CA GLU A 38 0.32 8.21 3.87
C GLU A 38 0.78 9.31 2.91
N ASN A 39 1.57 8.93 1.89
CA ASN A 39 2.18 9.88 0.97
C ASN A 39 2.47 9.24 -0.40
N ILE A 40 2.39 10.06 -1.45
CA ILE A 40 2.79 9.69 -2.81
C ILE A 40 3.68 10.80 -3.34
N ALA A 41 4.96 10.51 -3.56
CA ALA A 41 5.95 11.47 -4.04
C ALA A 41 6.87 10.82 -5.08
N ASP A 42 7.08 11.49 -6.22
CA ASP A 42 7.98 11.03 -7.29
C ASP A 42 7.74 9.59 -7.79
N GLY A 43 6.51 9.09 -7.65
CA GLY A 43 6.13 7.74 -8.04
C GLY A 43 6.38 6.67 -6.96
N GLU A 44 6.93 7.03 -5.81
CA GLU A 44 7.02 6.21 -4.61
C GLU A 44 5.79 6.42 -3.73
N VAL A 45 5.27 5.33 -3.17
CA VAL A 45 4.10 5.31 -2.30
C VAL A 45 4.56 4.88 -0.91
N ALA A 46 4.36 5.73 0.08
CA ALA A 46 4.56 5.41 1.48
C ALA A 46 3.22 4.96 2.09
N ALA A 47 3.25 3.84 2.80
CA ALA A 47 2.08 3.32 3.49
C ALA A 47 2.44 2.75 4.86
N GLU A 48 1.49 2.81 5.78
CA GLU A 48 1.56 2.20 7.11
C GLU A 48 0.58 1.04 7.24
N VAL A 49 0.84 0.14 8.19
CA VAL A 49 -0.09 -0.97 8.50
C VAL A 49 -1.26 -0.40 9.28
N VAL A 50 -2.47 -0.50 8.73
CA VAL A 50 -3.70 0.06 9.34
C VAL A 50 -4.51 -1.02 10.06
N ASP A 51 -4.51 -2.25 9.54
CA ASP A 51 -5.22 -3.35 10.18
C ASP A 51 -4.56 -4.71 9.86
N GLU A 52 -4.29 -5.49 10.90
CA GLU A 52 -3.97 -6.91 10.81
C GLU A 52 -5.32 -7.63 10.66
N GLY A 53 -5.81 -7.72 9.42
CA GLY A 53 -7.12 -8.28 9.10
C GLY A 53 -7.46 -9.51 9.96
N LYS A 54 -8.64 -9.47 10.60
CA LYS A 54 -9.14 -10.53 11.48
C LYS A 54 -10.09 -11.49 10.78
#